data_AF-A0A0K2U5D4-F1
#
_entry.id   AF-A0A0K2U5D4-F1
#
_cell.length_a   1.000
_cell.length_b   1.000
_cell.length_c   1.000
_cell.angle_alpha   90.00
_cell.angle_beta   90.00
_cell.angle_gamma   90.00
#
_symmetry.space_group_name_H-M   'P 1'
#
loop_
_entity.id
_entity.type
_entity.pdbx_description
1 polymer ?
#
loop_
_entity_poly.entity_id
_entity_poly.type
_entity_poly.pdbx_seq_one_letter_code
_entity_poly.pdbx_strand_id
1 'polypeptide(L)'
;MSSEMELFVKKLVDIEAIRFGEYVLKSGIKSPIYFDLRVIISYPELLRDASDLLWKLLPNSSNVDVLCGVPYTALPISTIMGIDQKLPILIRRKEAKSYGTKKIIEGNFTPGQNCLIVEDVVTSGTSVLETAKILRDHGLIVKDAVVVLNRNQGGEAALRDNDIQLHSLCHIPTLLQILYEAKKISPEIKKQVEDFVSDNQVYPPPIQVNDPFKMTYEDRFANSPNATLKNLCRIMVCKKSNLCIAADLDDSNELEKLIHAVGPHIICLKTHLDFFTNDQDQRKFIESLKHLSKKYDFLIFEDRKYADIGATVSKQYSKVVDFADIVTCHGLPGPGVITGLKSVAKDFSSALIVAQMSSDGNLASLDYAQQCAQMAEQNLDFVIGLVAQSRISQNAGLSQWTPGVNISAKTDGLAQKYVSPEDAILERKADVIIVGRGITGSNNYAEAAITYKDIGWKTYEQRISQEK
;
A
#
# COMPACT_ATOMS: atom_id res chain seq x y z
N MET A 1 -20.23 -23.87 27.81
CA MET A 1 -19.54 -23.41 26.58
C MET A 1 -19.68 -24.40 25.42
N SER A 2 -19.27 -25.68 25.50
CA SER A 2 -19.31 -26.55 24.30
C SER A 2 -20.71 -26.77 23.71
N SER A 3 -21.73 -27.02 24.54
CA SER A 3 -23.12 -27.22 24.08
C SER A 3 -23.77 -25.95 23.51
N GLU A 4 -23.49 -24.78 24.12
CA GLU A 4 -23.96 -23.48 23.63
C GLU A 4 -23.31 -23.14 22.27
N MET A 5 -22.00 -23.37 22.15
CA MET A 5 -21.25 -23.19 20.92
C MET A 5 -21.75 -24.13 19.80
N GLU A 6 -22.02 -25.40 20.11
CA GLU A 6 -22.59 -26.35 19.15
C GLU A 6 -23.93 -25.89 18.60
N LEU A 7 -24.82 -25.40 19.47
CA LEU A 7 -26.11 -24.86 19.05
C LEU A 7 -25.93 -23.61 18.18
N PHE A 8 -25.04 -22.70 18.60
CA PHE A 8 -24.70 -21.49 17.86
C PHE A 8 -24.21 -21.81 16.44
N VAL A 9 -23.25 -22.74 16.30
CA VAL A 9 -22.72 -23.21 15.02
C VAL A 9 -23.80 -23.80 14.12
N LYS A 10 -24.73 -24.60 14.67
CA LYS A 10 -25.84 -25.18 13.90
C LYS A 10 -26.76 -24.08 13.36
N LYS A 11 -27.11 -23.09 14.19
CA LYS A 11 -27.91 -21.92 13.77
C LYS A 11 -27.22 -21.12 12.66
N LEU A 12 -25.89 -20.97 12.68
CA LEU A 12 -25.15 -20.28 11.61
C LEU A 12 -25.31 -20.96 10.24
N VAL A 13 -25.36 -22.29 10.18
CA VAL A 13 -25.64 -23.01 8.93
C VAL A 13 -27.10 -22.81 8.50
N ASP A 14 -28.04 -22.83 9.45
CA ASP A 14 -29.47 -22.69 9.15
C ASP A 14 -29.83 -21.34 8.51
N ILE A 15 -29.06 -20.29 8.82
CA ILE A 15 -29.23 -18.95 8.22
C ILE A 15 -28.27 -18.69 7.06
N GLU A 16 -27.60 -19.73 6.54
CA GLU A 16 -26.61 -19.64 5.46
C GLU A 16 -25.42 -18.71 5.73
N ALA A 17 -25.06 -18.49 7.00
CA ALA A 17 -23.84 -17.76 7.36
C ALA A 17 -22.58 -18.63 7.13
N ILE A 18 -22.75 -19.95 7.07
CA ILE A 18 -21.72 -20.92 6.66
C ILE A 18 -22.29 -21.69 5.47
N ARG A 19 -21.57 -21.66 4.33
CA ARG A 19 -22.01 -22.29 3.07
C ARG A 19 -20.95 -23.22 2.53
N PHE A 20 -21.39 -24.31 1.90
CA PHE A 20 -20.53 -25.30 1.26
C PHE A 20 -20.77 -25.28 -0.25
N GLY A 21 -19.71 -25.51 -1.03
CA GLY A 21 -19.72 -25.36 -2.49
C GLY A 21 -18.48 -24.65 -3.00
N GLU A 22 -18.41 -24.32 -4.28
CA GLU A 22 -17.24 -23.68 -4.87
C GLU A 22 -17.34 -22.15 -4.82
N TYR A 23 -16.54 -21.50 -3.97
CA TYR A 23 -16.52 -20.04 -3.80
C TYR A 23 -15.15 -19.44 -4.07
N VAL A 24 -15.09 -18.36 -4.84
CA VAL A 24 -13.84 -17.63 -5.07
C VAL A 24 -13.58 -16.67 -3.91
N LEU A 25 -12.50 -16.88 -3.17
CA LEU A 25 -12.07 -16.00 -2.08
C LEU A 25 -11.47 -14.70 -2.63
N LYS A 26 -11.29 -13.69 -1.77
CA LYS A 26 -10.58 -12.45 -2.12
C LYS A 26 -9.16 -12.70 -2.64
N SER A 27 -8.53 -13.81 -2.25
CA SER A 27 -7.23 -14.24 -2.77
C SER A 27 -7.27 -14.82 -4.19
N GLY A 28 -8.45 -14.99 -4.79
CA GLY A 28 -8.64 -15.69 -6.06
C GLY A 28 -8.72 -17.22 -5.95
N ILE A 29 -8.45 -17.78 -4.77
CA ILE A 29 -8.49 -19.22 -4.51
C ILE A 29 -9.94 -19.70 -4.43
N LYS A 30 -10.25 -20.82 -5.08
CA LYS A 30 -11.53 -21.52 -4.94
C LYS A 30 -11.57 -22.30 -3.64
N SER A 31 -12.51 -21.96 -2.75
CA SER A 31 -12.70 -22.60 -1.45
C SER A 31 -14.00 -23.42 -1.43
N PRO A 32 -13.98 -24.64 -0.84
CA PRO A 32 -15.17 -25.48 -0.67
C PRO A 32 -16.12 -24.97 0.43
N ILE A 33 -15.71 -23.95 1.19
CA ILE A 33 -16.43 -23.38 2.33
C ILE A 33 -16.34 -21.85 2.34
N TYR A 34 -17.47 -21.20 2.55
CA TYR A 34 -17.60 -19.75 2.62
C TYR A 34 -18.30 -19.31 3.91
N PHE A 35 -17.83 -18.20 4.47
CA PHE A 35 -18.33 -17.62 5.70
C PHE A 35 -18.84 -16.22 5.42
N ASP A 36 -20.12 -15.97 5.71
CA ASP A 36 -20.73 -14.64 5.66
C ASP A 36 -21.48 -14.36 6.96
N LEU A 37 -20.71 -14.03 8.00
CA LEU A 37 -21.28 -13.70 9.30
C LEU A 37 -22.03 -12.36 9.32
N ARG A 38 -22.05 -11.57 8.23
CA ARG A 38 -22.87 -10.35 8.17
C ARG A 38 -24.36 -10.66 8.25
N VAL A 39 -24.76 -11.86 7.83
CA VAL A 39 -26.15 -12.31 7.88
C VAL A 39 -26.68 -12.34 9.31
N ILE A 40 -25.83 -12.58 10.33
CA ILE A 40 -26.26 -12.66 11.74
C ILE A 40 -26.86 -11.35 12.27
N ILE A 41 -26.58 -10.21 11.62
CA ILE A 41 -27.13 -8.89 11.99
C ILE A 41 -28.66 -8.88 11.88
N SER A 42 -29.22 -9.70 10.98
CA SER A 42 -30.66 -9.89 10.82
C SER A 42 -31.29 -10.82 11.86
N TYR A 43 -30.48 -11.40 12.77
CA TYR A 43 -30.92 -12.37 13.78
C TYR A 43 -30.44 -11.91 15.18
N PRO A 44 -31.16 -10.97 15.84
CA PRO A 44 -30.70 -10.33 17.07
C PRO A 44 -30.35 -11.28 18.22
N GLU A 45 -31.09 -12.38 18.38
CA GLU A 45 -30.78 -13.41 19.38
C GLU A 45 -29.43 -14.08 19.09
N LEU A 46 -29.16 -14.41 17.83
CA LEU A 46 -27.90 -15.03 17.42
C LEU A 46 -26.73 -14.04 17.54
N LEU A 47 -26.96 -12.75 17.24
CA LEU A 47 -25.97 -11.71 17.45
C LEU A 47 -25.63 -11.53 18.94
N ARG A 48 -26.62 -11.63 19.84
CA ARG A 48 -26.41 -11.65 21.29
C ARG A 48 -25.67 -12.92 21.73
N ASP A 49 -26.06 -14.10 21.22
CA ASP A 49 -25.36 -15.37 21.48
C ASP A 49 -23.86 -15.25 21.12
N ALA A 50 -23.53 -14.63 19.97
CA ALA A 50 -22.15 -14.39 19.56
C ALA A 50 -21.39 -13.50 20.55
N SER A 51 -21.99 -12.38 20.97
CA SER A 51 -21.42 -11.46 21.97
C SER A 51 -21.11 -12.18 23.29
N ASP A 52 -22.09 -12.92 23.82
CA ASP A 52 -21.97 -13.63 25.11
C ASP A 52 -20.91 -14.72 25.04
N LEU A 53 -20.89 -15.49 23.96
CA LEU A 53 -19.94 -16.57 23.76
C LEU A 53 -18.51 -16.04 23.61
N LEU A 54 -18.29 -14.95 22.86
CA LEU A 54 -16.95 -14.35 22.72
C LEU A 54 -16.44 -13.79 24.04
N TRP A 55 -17.29 -13.12 24.82
CA TRP A 55 -16.88 -12.59 26.12
C TRP A 55 -16.44 -13.71 27.08
N LYS A 56 -17.16 -14.84 27.08
CA LYS A 56 -16.82 -16.03 27.89
C LYS A 56 -15.47 -16.67 27.55
N LEU A 57 -14.85 -16.36 26.40
CA LEU A 57 -13.54 -16.88 26.04
C LEU A 57 -12.39 -16.21 26.79
N LEU A 58 -12.60 -14.99 27.28
CA LEU A 58 -11.56 -14.23 27.95
C LEU A 58 -11.24 -14.84 29.31
N PRO A 59 -9.96 -14.98 29.68
CA PRO A 59 -9.57 -15.29 31.04
C PRO A 59 -10.14 -14.28 32.04
N ASN A 60 -10.51 -14.73 33.24
CA ASN A 60 -10.97 -13.84 34.32
C ASN A 60 -9.93 -12.77 34.72
N SER A 61 -8.65 -12.99 34.39
CA SER A 61 -7.55 -12.06 34.63
C SER A 61 -7.37 -11.00 33.53
N SER A 62 -8.11 -11.07 32.42
CA SER A 62 -7.99 -10.12 31.33
C SER A 62 -8.51 -8.75 31.77
N ASN A 63 -7.65 -7.73 31.68
CA ASN A 63 -8.05 -6.35 31.88
C ASN A 63 -8.48 -5.75 30.53
N VAL A 64 -9.75 -5.39 30.40
CA VAL A 64 -10.29 -4.78 29.18
C VAL A 64 -10.89 -3.43 29.54
N ASP A 65 -10.27 -2.37 29.06
CA ASP A 65 -10.71 -0.99 29.31
C ASP A 65 -11.61 -0.47 28.19
N VAL A 66 -11.43 -0.99 26.97
CA VAL A 66 -12.13 -0.54 25.76
C VAL A 66 -12.22 -1.65 24.72
N LEU A 67 -13.27 -1.65 23.90
CA LEU A 67 -13.47 -2.60 22.81
C LEU A 67 -13.24 -1.94 21.44
N CYS A 68 -12.72 -2.67 20.46
CA CYS A 68 -12.70 -2.23 19.07
C CYS A 68 -13.09 -3.39 18.14
N GLY A 69 -14.25 -3.29 17.50
CA GLY A 69 -14.65 -4.23 16.46
C GLY A 69 -13.92 -3.96 15.14
N VAL A 70 -13.44 -5.01 14.47
CA VAL A 70 -12.93 -4.88 13.10
C VAL A 70 -14.10 -4.60 12.14
N PRO A 71 -13.99 -3.60 11.23
CA PRO A 71 -15.07 -3.29 10.29
C PRO A 71 -15.33 -4.43 9.28
N TYR A 72 -16.57 -4.80 8.96
CA TYR A 72 -17.86 -4.25 9.35
C TYR A 72 -18.65 -5.19 10.29
N THR A 73 -18.51 -6.51 10.12
CA THR A 73 -19.32 -7.53 10.81
C THR A 73 -19.11 -7.55 12.32
N ALA A 74 -17.88 -7.34 12.79
CA ALA A 74 -17.58 -7.40 14.21
C ALA A 74 -18.03 -6.12 14.97
N LEU A 75 -18.40 -5.04 14.26
CA LEU A 75 -18.89 -3.82 14.89
C LEU A 75 -20.21 -4.06 15.65
N PRO A 76 -21.28 -4.63 15.06
CA PRO A 76 -22.47 -5.04 15.80
C PRO A 76 -22.18 -5.93 17.00
N ILE A 77 -21.30 -6.92 16.84
CA ILE A 77 -20.93 -7.84 17.92
C ILE A 77 -20.27 -7.08 19.08
N SER A 78 -19.21 -6.31 18.78
CA SER A 78 -18.51 -5.48 19.77
C SER A 78 -19.41 -4.43 20.42
N THR A 79 -20.44 -3.95 19.71
CA THR A 79 -21.42 -3.01 20.25
C THR A 79 -22.28 -3.66 21.32
N ILE A 80 -22.79 -4.87 21.07
CA ILE A 80 -23.54 -5.61 22.09
C ILE A 80 -22.64 -5.95 23.27
N MET A 81 -21.42 -6.43 23.02
CA MET A 81 -20.46 -6.72 24.08
C MET A 81 -20.20 -5.49 24.96
N GLY A 82 -19.98 -4.31 24.36
CA GLY A 82 -19.73 -3.08 25.13
C GLY A 82 -20.95 -2.60 25.92
N ILE A 83 -22.16 -2.80 25.40
CA ILE A 83 -23.40 -2.53 26.14
C ILE A 83 -23.52 -3.45 27.36
N ASP A 84 -23.38 -4.76 27.15
CA ASP A 84 -23.58 -5.76 28.20
C ASP A 84 -22.50 -5.66 29.28
N GLN A 85 -21.25 -5.35 28.89
CA GLN A 85 -20.10 -5.20 29.80
C GLN A 85 -19.88 -3.76 30.29
N LYS A 86 -20.69 -2.80 29.83
CA LYS A 86 -20.58 -1.36 30.16
C LYS A 86 -19.20 -0.77 29.84
N LEU A 87 -18.62 -1.19 28.72
CA LEU A 87 -17.31 -0.72 28.25
C LEU A 87 -17.46 0.27 27.08
N PRO A 88 -16.57 1.28 26.97
CA PRO A 88 -16.49 2.10 25.78
C PRO A 88 -16.16 1.26 24.54
N ILE A 89 -16.69 1.67 23.39
CA ILE A 89 -16.47 1.01 22.10
C ILE A 89 -15.83 2.02 21.14
N LEU A 90 -14.77 1.57 20.48
CA LEU A 90 -14.09 2.28 19.41
C LEU A 90 -14.48 1.69 18.06
N ILE A 91 -14.53 2.57 17.06
CA ILE A 91 -14.74 2.18 15.67
C ILE A 91 -13.51 2.61 14.89
N ARG A 92 -12.72 1.64 14.43
CA ARG A 92 -11.72 1.88 13.39
C ARG A 92 -12.44 2.14 12.07
N ARG A 93 -12.14 3.24 11.40
CA ARG A 93 -12.60 3.46 10.03
C ARG A 93 -11.66 2.77 9.03
N LYS A 94 -12.21 2.21 7.95
CA LYS A 94 -11.40 1.76 6.80
C LYS A 94 -10.73 2.94 6.09
N GLU A 95 -11.40 4.08 6.04
CA GLU A 95 -10.95 5.30 5.37
C GLU A 95 -11.04 6.51 6.31
N ALA A 96 -10.00 7.33 6.36
CA ALA A 96 -10.02 8.59 7.12
C ALA A 96 -11.02 9.57 6.48
N LYS A 97 -11.70 10.40 7.29
CA LYS A 97 -12.58 11.45 6.76
C LYS A 97 -11.78 12.41 5.87
N SER A 98 -12.32 12.77 4.70
CA SER A 98 -11.77 13.81 3.81
C SER A 98 -11.95 15.24 4.36
N TYR A 99 -12.81 15.43 5.36
CA TYR A 99 -13.10 16.71 6.03
C TYR A 99 -13.26 16.55 7.56
N GLY A 100 -13.08 17.62 8.33
CA GLY A 100 -13.16 17.58 9.81
C GLY A 100 -11.88 17.11 10.50
N THR A 101 -12.00 16.42 11.65
CA THR A 101 -10.86 16.04 12.53
C THR A 101 -9.91 14.97 11.98
N LYS A 102 -10.18 14.43 10.77
CA LYS A 102 -9.39 13.37 10.09
C LYS A 102 -9.08 12.12 10.93
N LYS A 103 -9.83 11.88 12.02
CA LYS A 103 -9.61 10.75 12.92
C LYS A 103 -9.89 9.42 12.21
N ILE A 104 -8.99 8.46 12.38
CA ILE A 104 -9.13 7.07 11.90
C ILE A 104 -9.80 6.16 12.93
N ILE A 105 -9.86 6.59 14.20
CA ILE A 105 -10.57 5.93 15.30
C ILE A 105 -11.68 6.88 15.78
N GLU A 106 -12.92 6.41 15.80
CA GLU A 106 -14.05 7.09 16.45
C GLU A 106 -14.27 6.49 17.85
N GLY A 107 -14.73 7.32 18.80
CA GLY A 107 -14.90 6.97 20.21
C GLY A 107 -13.94 7.73 21.13
N ASN A 108 -14.12 7.57 22.45
CA ASN A 108 -13.29 8.22 23.46
C ASN A 108 -12.38 7.19 24.14
N PHE A 109 -11.10 7.51 24.24
CA PHE A 109 -10.09 6.67 24.87
C PHE A 109 -8.94 7.51 25.39
N THR A 110 -8.17 6.92 26.30
CA THR A 110 -6.95 7.49 26.86
C THR A 110 -5.77 6.56 26.54
N PRO A 111 -4.61 7.08 26.12
CA PRO A 111 -3.41 6.27 25.96
C PRO A 111 -3.11 5.45 27.23
N GLY A 112 -2.67 4.20 27.05
CA GLY A 112 -2.42 3.23 28.12
C GLY A 112 -3.60 2.29 28.40
N GLN A 113 -4.80 2.53 27.84
CA GLN A 113 -5.93 1.62 27.99
C GLN A 113 -5.72 0.31 27.22
N ASN A 114 -6.16 -0.80 27.81
CA ASN A 114 -6.17 -2.13 27.20
C ASN A 114 -7.39 -2.26 26.28
N CYS A 115 -7.11 -2.35 24.98
CA CYS A 115 -8.12 -2.50 23.95
C CYS A 115 -8.23 -3.96 23.52
N LEU A 116 -9.42 -4.55 23.68
CA LEU A 116 -9.76 -5.85 23.13
C LEU A 116 -10.25 -5.68 21.68
N ILE A 117 -9.64 -6.41 20.75
CA ILE A 117 -10.13 -6.48 19.37
C ILE A 117 -11.20 -7.58 19.24
N VAL A 118 -12.31 -7.27 18.58
CA VAL A 118 -13.37 -8.23 18.25
C VAL A 118 -13.38 -8.45 16.74
N GLU A 119 -13.36 -9.70 16.30
CA GLU A 119 -13.37 -10.11 14.88
C GLU A 119 -14.42 -11.20 14.61
N ASP A 120 -14.92 -11.27 13.38
CA ASP A 120 -15.87 -12.33 12.98
C ASP A 120 -15.14 -13.58 12.45
N VAL A 121 -14.20 -13.42 11.52
CA VAL A 121 -13.45 -14.53 10.91
C VAL A 121 -11.97 -14.21 10.80
N VAL A 122 -11.12 -15.13 11.30
CA VAL A 122 -9.66 -15.06 11.14
C VAL A 122 -9.19 -16.14 10.17
N THR A 123 -8.52 -15.70 9.09
CA THR A 123 -7.72 -16.55 8.18
C THR A 123 -6.23 -16.38 8.48
N SER A 124 -5.63 -15.31 7.96
CA SER A 124 -4.21 -14.95 8.13
C SER A 124 -3.96 -14.00 9.30
N GLY A 125 -5.00 -13.49 9.96
CA GLY A 125 -4.89 -12.50 11.05
C GLY A 125 -4.64 -11.05 10.59
N THR A 126 -4.53 -10.79 9.28
CA THR A 126 -4.17 -9.46 8.74
C THR A 126 -5.10 -8.34 9.21
N SER A 127 -6.43 -8.54 9.18
CA SER A 127 -7.39 -7.51 9.59
C SER A 127 -7.25 -7.09 11.06
N VAL A 128 -6.96 -8.06 11.93
CA VAL A 128 -6.70 -7.84 13.36
C VAL A 128 -5.36 -7.12 13.54
N LEU A 129 -4.30 -7.54 12.84
CA LEU A 129 -2.98 -6.90 12.90
C LEU A 129 -3.01 -5.43 12.45
N GLU A 130 -3.66 -5.13 11.33
CA GLU A 130 -3.81 -3.75 10.87
C GLU A 130 -4.57 -2.90 11.89
N THR A 131 -5.58 -3.47 12.53
CA THR A 131 -6.39 -2.77 13.55
C THR A 131 -5.55 -2.54 14.80
N ALA A 132 -4.83 -3.55 15.25
CA ALA A 132 -3.91 -3.47 16.38
C ALA A 132 -2.83 -2.42 16.15
N LYS A 133 -2.26 -2.36 14.95
CA LYS A 133 -1.27 -1.34 14.58
C LYS A 133 -1.83 0.07 14.78
N ILE A 134 -3.00 0.37 14.21
CA ILE A 134 -3.60 1.70 14.32
C ILE A 134 -3.92 2.07 15.77
N LEU A 135 -4.45 1.12 16.56
CA LEU A 135 -4.73 1.35 17.98
C LEU A 135 -3.45 1.61 18.78
N ARG A 136 -2.40 0.81 18.56
CA ARG A 136 -1.07 0.96 19.18
C ARG A 136 -0.40 2.29 18.81
N ASP A 137 -0.51 2.71 17.54
CA ASP A 137 0.00 4.01 17.07
C ASP A 137 -0.67 5.20 17.80
N HIS A 138 -1.87 5.00 18.38
CA HIS A 138 -2.58 5.99 19.20
C HIS A 138 -2.43 5.74 20.72
N GLY A 139 -1.49 4.89 21.12
CA GLY A 139 -1.11 4.65 22.50
C GLY A 139 -1.98 3.64 23.25
N LEU A 140 -2.85 2.89 22.57
CA LEU A 140 -3.60 1.80 23.20
C LEU A 140 -2.76 0.52 23.31
N ILE A 141 -2.99 -0.25 24.37
CA ILE A 141 -2.37 -1.56 24.58
C ILE A 141 -3.29 -2.62 23.96
N VAL A 142 -2.79 -3.35 22.97
CA VAL A 142 -3.54 -4.44 22.32
C VAL A 142 -2.80 -5.75 22.59
N LYS A 143 -3.33 -6.59 23.47
CA LYS A 143 -2.76 -7.90 23.84
C LYS A 143 -3.68 -9.07 23.57
N ASP A 144 -4.97 -8.83 23.40
CA ASP A 144 -5.98 -9.87 23.19
C ASP A 144 -6.87 -9.53 22.00
N ALA A 145 -7.30 -10.57 21.30
CA ALA A 145 -8.35 -10.51 20.30
C ALA A 145 -9.30 -11.71 20.48
N VAL A 146 -10.59 -11.50 20.28
CA VAL A 146 -11.60 -12.57 20.25
C VAL A 146 -12.17 -12.72 18.85
N VAL A 147 -12.41 -13.96 18.41
CA VAL A 147 -12.96 -14.24 17.08
C VAL A 147 -14.04 -15.32 17.11
N VAL A 148 -15.11 -15.14 16.32
CA VAL A 148 -16.19 -16.13 16.19
C VAL A 148 -15.67 -17.40 15.51
N LEU A 149 -14.95 -17.26 14.39
CA LEU A 149 -14.41 -18.38 13.65
C LEU A 149 -12.94 -18.19 13.28
N ASN A 150 -12.11 -19.17 13.66
CA ASN A 150 -10.74 -19.29 13.20
C ASN A 150 -10.65 -20.37 12.12
N ARG A 151 -10.15 -19.99 10.94
CA ARG A 151 -10.04 -20.90 9.79
C ARG A 151 -8.89 -21.91 9.90
N ASN A 152 -8.06 -21.82 10.94
CA ASN A 152 -6.85 -22.62 11.13
C ASN A 152 -5.89 -22.53 9.92
N GLN A 153 -5.76 -21.34 9.35
CA GLN A 153 -4.90 -21.05 8.19
C GLN A 153 -3.84 -20.00 8.55
N GLY A 154 -3.11 -20.19 9.67
CA GLY A 154 -1.94 -19.39 10.07
C GLY A 154 -2.18 -18.12 10.89
N GLY A 155 -3.42 -17.61 10.99
CA GLY A 155 -3.69 -16.34 11.69
C GLY A 155 -3.40 -16.33 13.19
N GLU A 156 -3.54 -17.47 13.88
CA GLU A 156 -3.23 -17.55 15.32
C GLU A 156 -1.73 -17.39 15.61
N ALA A 157 -0.88 -18.05 14.82
CA ALA A 157 0.57 -17.90 14.93
C ALA A 157 0.98 -16.45 14.62
N ALA A 158 0.41 -15.86 13.58
CA ALA A 158 0.66 -14.48 13.17
C ALA A 158 0.39 -13.45 14.28
N LEU A 159 -0.73 -13.62 14.97
CA LEU A 159 -1.14 -12.73 16.05
C LEU A 159 -0.24 -12.93 17.28
N ARG A 160 0.08 -14.18 17.62
CA ARG A 160 1.02 -14.49 18.70
C ARG A 160 2.40 -13.88 18.46
N ASP A 161 2.93 -13.96 17.24
CA ASP A 161 4.22 -13.37 16.84
C ASP A 161 4.22 -11.83 16.92
N ASN A 162 3.05 -11.20 17.09
CA ASN A 162 2.85 -9.76 17.24
C ASN A 162 2.31 -9.38 18.63
N ASP A 163 2.52 -10.24 19.63
CA ASP A 163 2.07 -10.08 21.01
C ASP A 163 0.55 -9.91 21.16
N ILE A 164 -0.23 -10.63 20.35
CA ILE A 164 -1.70 -10.67 20.43
C ILE A 164 -2.13 -12.12 20.64
N GLN A 165 -2.72 -12.41 21.80
CA GLN A 165 -3.35 -13.67 22.08
C GLN A 165 -4.73 -13.72 21.39
N LEU A 166 -4.91 -14.68 20.48
CA LEU A 166 -6.20 -14.91 19.83
C LEU A 166 -7.03 -15.92 20.63
N HIS A 167 -8.24 -15.53 21.01
CA HIS A 167 -9.23 -16.37 21.65
C HIS A 167 -10.33 -16.70 20.64
N SER A 168 -10.42 -17.96 20.21
CA SER A 168 -11.32 -18.38 19.14
C SER A 168 -12.53 -19.14 19.71
N LEU A 169 -13.74 -18.74 19.31
CA LEU A 169 -14.96 -19.47 19.70
C LEU A 169 -15.01 -20.83 19.00
N CYS A 170 -14.76 -20.87 17.69
CA CYS A 170 -14.77 -22.10 16.92
C CYS A 170 -13.60 -22.18 15.93
N HIS A 171 -13.08 -23.39 15.74
CA HIS A 171 -12.01 -23.73 14.80
C HIS A 171 -12.58 -24.65 13.70
N ILE A 172 -11.98 -24.69 12.50
CA ILE A 172 -12.48 -25.52 11.39
C ILE A 172 -12.62 -27.01 11.78
N PRO A 173 -11.63 -27.68 12.42
CA PRO A 173 -11.79 -29.08 12.78
C PRO A 173 -13.00 -29.32 13.69
N THR A 174 -13.20 -28.45 14.68
CA THR A 174 -14.36 -28.50 15.59
C THR A 174 -15.66 -28.22 14.86
N LEU A 175 -15.68 -27.19 14.00
CA LEU A 175 -16.83 -26.84 13.16
C LEU A 175 -17.28 -28.04 12.30
N LEU A 176 -16.35 -28.64 11.56
CA LEU A 176 -16.64 -29.77 10.69
C LEU A 176 -17.14 -30.98 11.47
N GLN A 177 -16.56 -31.24 12.65
CA GLN A 177 -17.03 -32.32 13.51
C GLN A 177 -18.48 -32.11 13.97
N ILE A 178 -18.81 -30.90 14.46
CA ILE A 178 -20.17 -30.54 14.90
C ILE A 178 -21.18 -30.71 13.77
N LEU A 179 -20.84 -30.23 12.57
CA LEU A 179 -21.74 -30.29 11.42
C LEU A 179 -21.89 -31.70 10.85
N TYR A 180 -20.83 -32.51 10.91
CA TYR A 180 -20.87 -33.90 10.51
C TYR A 180 -21.76 -34.73 11.44
N GLU A 181 -21.59 -34.59 12.76
CA GLU A 181 -22.44 -35.26 13.75
C GLU A 181 -23.90 -34.82 13.67
N ALA A 182 -24.13 -33.54 13.36
CA ALA A 182 -25.47 -32.99 13.11
C ALA A 182 -26.07 -33.38 11.75
N LYS A 183 -25.35 -34.17 10.93
CA LYS A 183 -25.74 -34.56 9.56
C LYS A 183 -26.04 -33.38 8.63
N LYS A 184 -25.38 -32.23 8.87
CA LYS A 184 -25.47 -31.02 8.04
C LYS A 184 -24.50 -31.04 6.86
N ILE A 185 -23.45 -31.87 6.93
CA ILE A 185 -22.48 -32.10 5.86
C ILE A 185 -22.23 -33.60 5.66
N SER A 186 -21.83 -33.98 4.45
CA SER A 186 -21.44 -35.35 4.13
C SER A 186 -19.96 -35.62 4.50
N PRO A 187 -19.54 -36.90 4.61
CA PRO A 187 -18.13 -37.26 4.78
C PRO A 187 -17.23 -36.66 3.70
N GLU A 188 -17.72 -36.57 2.46
CA GLU A 188 -16.98 -36.04 1.31
C GLU A 188 -16.74 -34.54 1.44
N ILE A 189 -17.77 -33.76 1.82
CA ILE A 189 -17.63 -32.32 2.09
C ILE A 189 -16.66 -32.08 3.24
N LYS A 190 -16.79 -32.85 4.33
CA LYS A 190 -15.88 -32.76 5.48
C LYS A 190 -14.42 -32.92 5.04
N LYS A 191 -14.12 -34.01 4.32
CA LYS A 191 -12.78 -34.28 3.81
C LYS A 191 -12.30 -33.18 2.85
N GLN A 192 -13.15 -32.74 1.93
CA GLN A 192 -12.80 -31.68 0.98
C GLN A 192 -12.39 -30.37 1.68
N VAL A 193 -13.06 -29.99 2.76
CA VAL A 193 -12.70 -28.81 3.54
C VAL A 193 -11.42 -29.02 4.35
N GLU A 194 -11.22 -30.21 4.93
CA GLU A 194 -9.98 -30.58 5.63
C GLU A 194 -8.76 -30.49 4.69
N ASP A 195 -8.85 -31.13 3.51
CA ASP A 195 -7.82 -31.10 2.48
C ASP A 195 -7.55 -29.64 2.05
N PHE A 196 -8.59 -28.85 1.80
CA PHE A 196 -8.44 -27.44 1.43
C PHE A 196 -7.70 -26.61 2.49
N VAL A 197 -8.04 -26.75 3.77
CA VAL A 197 -7.38 -26.00 4.85
C VAL A 197 -5.92 -26.43 5.00
N SER A 198 -5.64 -27.72 4.87
CA SER A 198 -4.26 -28.24 4.87
C SER A 198 -3.44 -27.67 3.72
N ASP A 199 -3.99 -27.67 2.51
CA ASP A 199 -3.28 -27.25 1.29
C ASP A 199 -3.13 -25.72 1.17
N ASN A 200 -4.01 -24.96 1.84
CA ASN A 200 -4.06 -23.50 1.75
C ASN A 200 -3.68 -22.85 3.09
N GLN A 201 -2.66 -23.36 3.77
CA GLN A 201 -2.11 -22.69 4.95
C GLN A 201 -1.56 -21.31 4.57
N VAL A 202 -2.17 -20.27 5.12
CA VAL A 202 -1.72 -18.90 4.94
C VAL A 202 -0.85 -18.54 6.12
N TYR A 203 0.42 -18.90 6.06
CA TYR A 203 1.38 -18.20 6.90
C TYR A 203 1.40 -16.76 6.39
N PRO A 204 0.94 -15.75 7.16
CA PRO A 204 1.38 -14.43 6.81
C PRO A 204 2.90 -14.49 6.77
N PRO A 205 3.55 -13.85 5.79
CA PRO A 205 4.98 -13.71 5.86
C PRO A 205 5.27 -13.21 7.28
N PRO A 206 6.24 -13.80 8.02
CA PRO A 206 6.70 -13.17 9.24
C PRO A 206 6.88 -11.70 8.88
N ILE A 207 6.37 -10.78 9.71
CA ILE A 207 6.74 -9.38 9.52
C ILE A 207 8.26 -9.42 9.54
N GLN A 208 8.86 -9.24 8.37
CA GLN A 208 10.29 -9.15 8.28
C GLN A 208 10.61 -7.94 9.14
N VAL A 209 11.28 -8.19 10.25
CA VAL A 209 11.87 -7.14 11.10
C VAL A 209 12.83 -6.28 10.26
N ASN A 210 13.20 -6.75 9.06
CA ASN A 210 13.72 -5.92 7.99
C ASN A 210 12.57 -5.14 7.33
N ASP A 211 12.21 -4.00 7.92
CA ASP A 211 11.55 -2.93 7.18
C ASP A 211 12.30 -2.75 5.84
N PRO A 212 11.69 -3.04 4.68
CA PRO A 212 12.39 -2.96 3.40
C PRO A 212 12.90 -1.54 3.12
N PHE A 213 12.40 -0.53 3.83
CA PHE A 213 12.84 0.86 3.71
C PHE A 213 14.05 1.20 4.59
N LYS A 214 14.48 0.26 5.44
CA LYS A 214 15.79 0.24 6.09
C LYS A 214 16.86 -0.47 5.27
N MET A 215 16.49 -1.21 4.21
CA MET A 215 17.44 -1.80 3.29
C MET A 215 18.07 -0.74 2.38
N THR A 216 19.30 -1.00 1.94
CA THR A 216 19.96 -0.15 0.93
C THR A 216 19.22 -0.23 -0.41
N TYR A 217 19.41 0.76 -1.28
CA TYR A 217 18.87 0.70 -2.65
C TYR A 217 19.41 -0.53 -3.40
N GLU A 218 20.69 -0.86 -3.19
CA GLU A 218 21.35 -2.03 -3.76
C GLU A 218 20.63 -3.31 -3.35
N ASP A 219 20.37 -3.52 -2.07
CA ASP A 219 19.71 -4.73 -1.58
C ASP A 219 18.26 -4.83 -2.08
N ARG A 220 17.55 -3.69 -2.16
CA ARG A 220 16.16 -3.66 -2.60
C ARG A 220 16.00 -3.94 -4.08
N PHE A 221 16.90 -3.39 -4.90
CA PHE A 221 16.77 -3.43 -6.36
C PHE A 221 17.67 -4.48 -7.02
N ALA A 222 18.53 -5.17 -6.27
CA ALA A 222 19.45 -6.21 -6.76
C ALA A 222 18.78 -7.23 -7.67
N ASN A 223 17.62 -7.75 -7.24
CA ASN A 223 16.90 -8.80 -7.96
C ASN A 223 15.77 -8.28 -8.85
N SER A 224 15.74 -6.97 -9.14
CA SER A 224 14.70 -6.42 -10.00
C SER A 224 14.77 -7.05 -11.41
N PRO A 225 13.62 -7.49 -11.97
CA PRO A 225 13.57 -7.97 -13.34
C PRO A 225 13.79 -6.83 -14.35
N ASN A 226 13.63 -5.56 -13.93
CA ASN A 226 13.72 -4.41 -14.81
C ASN A 226 15.15 -3.82 -14.86
N ALA A 227 15.71 -3.73 -16.08
CA ALA A 227 17.07 -3.24 -16.30
C ALA A 227 17.24 -1.74 -15.99
N THR A 228 16.22 -0.94 -16.24
CA THR A 228 16.21 0.51 -15.99
C THR A 228 16.22 0.81 -14.50
N LEU A 229 15.49 0.04 -13.68
CA LEU A 229 15.55 0.18 -12.22
C LEU A 229 16.92 -0.20 -11.65
N LYS A 230 17.56 -1.25 -12.19
CA LYS A 230 18.94 -1.61 -11.83
C LYS A 230 19.94 -0.51 -12.22
N ASN A 231 19.79 0.08 -13.41
CA ASN A 231 20.63 1.20 -13.83
C ASN A 231 20.39 2.45 -12.97
N LEU A 232 19.13 2.76 -12.64
CA LEU A 232 18.77 3.84 -11.72
C LEU A 232 19.47 3.65 -10.37
N CYS A 233 19.40 2.44 -9.80
CA CYS A 233 20.07 2.11 -8.54
C CYS A 233 21.57 2.37 -8.62
N ARG A 234 22.23 1.92 -9.70
CA ARG A 234 23.66 2.19 -9.94
C ARG A 234 23.94 3.70 -9.96
N ILE A 235 23.15 4.48 -10.70
CA ILE A 235 23.33 5.94 -10.80
C ILE A 235 23.14 6.60 -9.42
N MET A 236 22.11 6.20 -8.67
CA MET A 236 21.83 6.70 -7.32
C MET A 236 23.04 6.53 -6.39
N VAL A 237 23.59 5.32 -6.35
CA VAL A 237 24.73 4.97 -5.48
C VAL A 237 26.01 5.65 -5.93
N CYS A 238 26.35 5.56 -7.23
CA CYS A 238 27.56 6.18 -7.77
C CYS A 238 27.58 7.69 -7.55
N LYS A 239 26.44 8.35 -7.72
CA LYS A 239 26.34 9.81 -7.59
C LYS A 239 26.00 10.25 -6.17
N LYS A 240 25.66 9.32 -5.28
CA LYS A 240 25.05 9.60 -3.96
C LYS A 240 23.91 10.61 -4.09
N SER A 241 22.95 10.29 -4.95
CA SER A 241 21.83 11.17 -5.27
C SER A 241 20.55 10.37 -5.38
N ASN A 242 19.47 10.98 -4.91
CA ASN A 242 18.10 10.53 -5.12
C ASN A 242 17.24 11.66 -5.69
N LEU A 243 17.88 12.59 -6.40
CA LEU A 243 17.26 13.79 -6.96
C LEU A 243 16.87 13.60 -8.43
N CYS A 244 15.58 13.72 -8.71
CA CYS A 244 15.05 13.94 -10.05
C CYS A 244 14.68 15.43 -10.22
N ILE A 245 15.12 16.06 -11.31
CA ILE A 245 14.73 17.44 -11.62
C ILE A 245 13.55 17.46 -12.56
N ALA A 246 12.54 18.26 -12.24
CA ALA A 246 11.46 18.66 -13.13
C ALA A 246 11.85 19.89 -13.94
N ALA A 247 12.32 19.68 -15.16
CA ALA A 247 12.76 20.72 -16.07
C ALA A 247 11.57 21.23 -16.90
N ASP A 248 10.64 21.90 -16.21
CA ASP A 248 9.41 22.46 -16.81
C ASP A 248 9.73 23.82 -17.50
N LEU A 249 10.62 23.78 -18.48
CA LEU A 249 11.06 24.91 -19.31
C LEU A 249 10.73 24.64 -20.79
N ASP A 250 10.53 25.69 -21.57
CA ASP A 250 10.16 25.62 -23.00
C ASP A 250 11.27 26.11 -23.95
N ASP A 251 12.38 26.66 -23.43
CA ASP A 251 13.55 27.07 -24.21
C ASP A 251 14.68 26.01 -24.17
N SER A 252 15.15 25.59 -25.34
CA SER A 252 16.19 24.56 -25.47
C SER A 252 17.55 24.99 -24.93
N ASN A 253 17.93 26.26 -25.10
CA ASN A 253 19.23 26.75 -24.62
C ASN A 253 19.24 26.83 -23.09
N GLU A 254 18.12 27.25 -22.49
CA GLU A 254 17.95 27.27 -21.04
C GLU A 254 17.95 25.86 -20.46
N LEU A 255 17.27 24.91 -21.11
CA LEU A 255 17.30 23.50 -20.74
C LEU A 255 18.72 22.91 -20.80
N GLU A 256 19.49 23.18 -21.86
CA GLU A 256 20.88 22.73 -21.94
C GLU A 256 21.77 23.36 -20.86
N LYS A 257 21.59 24.66 -20.59
CA LYS A 257 22.29 25.36 -19.51
C LYS A 257 21.96 24.74 -18.15
N LEU A 258 20.69 24.42 -17.90
CA LEU A 258 20.24 23.70 -16.71
C LEU A 258 20.93 22.34 -16.63
N ILE A 259 20.87 21.53 -17.68
CA ILE A 259 21.45 20.17 -17.71
C ILE A 259 22.96 20.19 -17.48
N HIS A 260 23.69 21.14 -18.06
CA HIS A 260 25.12 21.29 -17.81
C HIS A 260 25.44 21.59 -16.34
N ALA A 261 24.60 22.39 -15.67
CA ALA A 261 24.78 22.75 -14.28
C ALA A 261 24.39 21.61 -13.31
N VAL A 262 23.31 20.88 -13.61
CA VAL A 262 22.71 19.91 -12.67
C VAL A 262 23.04 18.46 -12.99
N GLY A 263 23.44 18.16 -14.23
CA GLY A 263 23.70 16.83 -14.75
C GLY A 263 24.56 15.97 -13.82
N PRO A 264 25.70 16.44 -13.30
CA PRO A 264 26.54 15.68 -12.36
C PRO A 264 25.86 15.31 -11.03
N HIS A 265 24.75 15.95 -10.68
CA HIS A 265 24.12 15.87 -9.36
C HIS A 265 22.77 15.13 -9.35
N ILE A 266 22.15 14.91 -10.51
CA ILE A 266 20.84 14.28 -10.63
C ILE A 266 20.91 12.82 -11.06
N ILE A 267 19.91 12.03 -10.68
CA ILE A 267 19.75 10.66 -11.19
C ILE A 267 18.86 10.60 -12.42
N CYS A 268 17.99 11.60 -12.59
CA CYS A 268 16.97 11.63 -13.60
C CYS A 268 16.58 13.06 -13.93
N LEU A 269 16.34 13.33 -15.22
CA LEU A 269 15.79 14.58 -15.72
C LEU A 269 14.38 14.32 -16.24
N LYS A 270 13.39 14.93 -15.60
CA LYS A 270 11.99 14.91 -16.02
C LYS A 270 11.69 16.04 -17.00
N THR A 271 11.13 15.71 -18.15
CA THR A 271 10.78 16.64 -19.24
C THR A 271 9.27 16.73 -19.48
N HIS A 272 8.86 17.81 -20.15
CA HIS A 272 7.56 17.99 -20.80
C HIS A 272 7.82 18.45 -22.23
N LEU A 273 8.08 17.51 -23.14
CA LEU A 273 8.43 17.90 -24.52
C LEU A 273 7.24 18.48 -25.28
N ASP A 274 6.03 18.27 -24.79
CA ASP A 274 4.81 18.91 -25.29
C ASP A 274 4.75 20.42 -25.05
N PHE A 275 5.71 21.01 -24.32
CA PHE A 275 5.85 22.46 -24.20
C PHE A 275 6.52 23.10 -25.42
N PHE A 276 7.27 22.35 -26.21
CA PHE A 276 7.89 22.85 -27.43
C PHE A 276 6.82 23.14 -28.49
N THR A 277 6.80 24.36 -29.01
CA THR A 277 5.91 24.75 -30.11
C THR A 277 6.50 24.46 -31.49
N ASN A 278 7.79 24.11 -31.59
CA ASN A 278 8.52 23.87 -32.83
C ASN A 278 9.14 22.46 -32.88
N ASP A 279 8.70 21.63 -33.83
CA ASP A 279 9.15 20.25 -34.03
C ASP A 279 10.64 20.11 -34.38
N GLN A 280 11.24 21.10 -35.02
CA GLN A 280 12.67 21.07 -35.36
C GLN A 280 13.51 21.33 -34.11
N ASP A 281 13.11 22.29 -33.28
CA ASP A 281 13.83 22.61 -32.05
C ASP A 281 13.67 21.50 -31.02
N GLN A 282 12.48 20.91 -30.91
CA GLN A 282 12.25 19.72 -30.09
C GLN A 282 13.17 18.57 -30.51
N ARG A 283 13.28 18.26 -31.80
CA ARG A 283 14.18 17.19 -32.30
C ARG A 283 15.65 17.46 -32.03
N LYS A 284 16.11 18.70 -32.22
CA LYS A 284 17.49 19.09 -31.89
C LYS A 284 17.76 18.91 -30.40
N PHE A 285 16.81 19.35 -29.55
CA PHE A 285 16.92 19.20 -28.12
C PHE A 285 16.94 17.73 -27.68
N ILE A 286 16.11 16.86 -28.27
CA ILE A 286 16.14 15.40 -27.97
C ILE A 286 17.52 14.80 -28.25
N GLU A 287 18.14 15.13 -29.37
CA GLU A 287 19.48 14.62 -29.71
C GLU A 287 20.55 15.13 -28.72
N SER A 288 20.48 16.42 -28.36
CA SER A 288 21.34 16.99 -27.33
C SER A 288 21.12 16.33 -25.96
N LEU A 289 19.87 16.15 -25.55
CA LEU A 289 19.47 15.52 -24.30
C LEU A 289 20.02 14.10 -24.19
N LYS A 290 19.94 13.30 -25.26
CA LYS A 290 20.53 11.94 -25.30
C LYS A 290 22.04 11.96 -25.14
N HIS A 291 22.73 12.93 -25.72
CA HIS A 291 24.16 13.11 -25.53
C HIS A 291 24.50 13.50 -24.09
N LEU A 292 23.78 14.46 -23.52
CA LEU A 292 23.99 14.96 -22.18
C LEU A 292 23.66 13.93 -21.10
N SER A 293 22.60 13.15 -21.28
CA SER A 293 22.24 12.02 -20.40
C SER A 293 23.39 11.01 -20.30
N LYS A 294 24.02 10.66 -21.43
CA LYS A 294 25.20 9.79 -21.43
C LYS A 294 26.42 10.46 -20.80
N LYS A 295 26.65 11.75 -21.11
CA LYS A 295 27.80 12.51 -20.59
C LYS A 295 27.78 12.63 -19.07
N TYR A 296 26.61 12.87 -18.50
CA TYR A 296 26.45 13.14 -17.07
C TYR A 296 25.85 11.98 -16.28
N ASP A 297 25.54 10.87 -16.95
CA ASP A 297 25.01 9.64 -16.37
C ASP A 297 23.73 9.89 -15.56
N PHE A 298 22.63 10.18 -16.26
CA PHE A 298 21.28 10.31 -15.70
C PHE A 298 20.23 9.75 -16.67
N LEU A 299 19.08 9.31 -16.15
CA LEU A 299 17.95 8.82 -16.94
C LEU A 299 17.05 9.95 -17.46
N ILE A 300 16.49 9.77 -18.65
CA ILE A 300 15.50 10.68 -19.25
C ILE A 300 14.10 10.18 -18.89
N PHE A 301 13.31 11.04 -18.26
CA PHE A 301 11.93 10.77 -17.85
C PHE A 301 10.96 11.73 -18.53
N GLU A 302 10.13 11.25 -19.45
CA GLU A 302 9.08 12.08 -20.05
C GLU A 302 7.78 11.97 -19.23
N ASP A 303 7.36 13.08 -18.60
CA ASP A 303 6.18 13.11 -17.73
C ASP A 303 4.87 13.30 -18.50
N ARG A 304 4.62 12.36 -19.43
CA ARG A 304 3.51 12.46 -20.38
C ARG A 304 2.13 12.17 -19.79
N LYS A 305 2.08 11.47 -18.64
CA LYS A 305 0.87 11.06 -17.92
C LYS A 305 -0.17 10.38 -18.83
N TYR A 306 0.22 9.33 -19.55
CA TYR A 306 -0.68 8.57 -20.41
C TYR A 306 -1.94 8.11 -19.65
N ALA A 307 -3.13 8.39 -20.19
CA ALA A 307 -4.40 8.13 -19.50
C ALA A 307 -5.51 7.71 -20.48
N ASP A 308 -5.15 6.93 -21.49
CA ASP A 308 -6.06 6.43 -22.54
C ASP A 308 -6.01 4.89 -22.59
N ILE A 309 -6.85 4.27 -23.42
CA ILE A 309 -6.85 2.83 -23.66
C ILE A 309 -5.55 2.38 -24.34
N GLY A 310 -5.20 1.10 -24.17
CA GLY A 310 -3.94 0.50 -24.65
C GLY A 310 -3.60 0.81 -26.12
N ALA A 311 -4.58 0.69 -27.02
CA ALA A 311 -4.35 0.94 -28.45
C ALA A 311 -3.97 2.40 -28.76
N THR A 312 -4.54 3.36 -28.04
CA THR A 312 -4.24 4.78 -28.22
C THR A 312 -2.88 5.12 -27.62
N VAL A 313 -2.61 4.70 -26.38
CA VAL A 313 -1.33 5.01 -25.71
C VAL A 313 -0.15 4.35 -26.41
N SER A 314 -0.33 3.19 -27.03
CA SER A 314 0.70 2.55 -27.87
C SER A 314 1.15 3.47 -29.02
N LYS A 315 0.20 4.09 -29.73
CA LYS A 315 0.49 5.03 -30.83
C LYS A 315 1.04 6.37 -30.34
N GLN A 316 0.67 6.79 -29.14
CA GLN A 316 1.21 8.01 -28.54
C GLN A 316 2.65 7.77 -28.08
N TYR A 317 2.90 6.64 -27.43
CA TYR A 317 4.21 6.29 -26.87
C TYR A 317 5.25 5.93 -27.92
N SER A 318 4.85 5.44 -29.10
CA SER A 318 5.78 5.20 -30.21
C SER A 318 6.54 6.45 -30.66
N LYS A 319 6.04 7.66 -30.35
CA LYS A 319 6.71 8.94 -30.61
C LYS A 319 7.74 9.33 -29.54
N VAL A 320 7.74 8.64 -28.40
CA VAL A 320 8.49 9.00 -27.19
C VAL A 320 9.51 7.92 -26.81
N VAL A 321 9.19 6.66 -27.11
CA VAL A 321 9.97 5.47 -26.71
C VAL A 321 11.43 5.47 -27.17
N ASP A 322 11.77 6.26 -28.19
CA ASP A 322 13.13 6.32 -28.76
C ASP A 322 14.12 7.11 -27.91
N PHE A 323 13.65 7.98 -27.01
CA PHE A 323 14.51 8.84 -26.21
C PHE A 323 14.25 8.76 -24.70
N ALA A 324 13.04 8.42 -24.26
CA ALA A 324 12.70 8.38 -22.85
C ALA A 324 12.96 7.00 -22.25
N ASP A 325 13.81 6.94 -21.21
CA ASP A 325 14.02 5.74 -20.41
C ASP A 325 12.78 5.43 -19.56
N ILE A 326 12.13 6.50 -19.04
CA ILE A 326 10.98 6.42 -18.14
C ILE A 326 9.84 7.28 -18.70
N VAL A 327 8.60 6.79 -18.59
CA VAL A 327 7.37 7.59 -18.82
C VAL A 327 6.38 7.47 -17.67
N THR A 328 5.44 8.40 -17.55
CA THR A 328 4.31 8.28 -16.61
C THR A 328 3.02 7.83 -17.29
N CYS A 329 2.22 7.03 -16.57
CA CYS A 329 0.83 6.74 -16.91
C CYS A 329 -0.08 6.83 -15.67
N HIS A 330 -1.36 7.08 -15.89
CA HIS A 330 -2.40 6.98 -14.87
C HIS A 330 -2.97 5.55 -14.84
N GLY A 331 -3.33 5.07 -13.64
CA GLY A 331 -4.06 3.80 -13.49
C GLY A 331 -5.55 3.89 -13.83
N LEU A 332 -6.06 5.07 -14.18
CA LEU A 332 -7.47 5.32 -14.44
C LEU A 332 -8.06 4.41 -15.55
N PRO A 333 -7.39 4.16 -16.68
CA PRO A 333 -7.90 3.29 -17.74
C PRO A 333 -7.81 1.78 -17.40
N GLY A 334 -7.23 1.42 -16.25
CA GLY A 334 -6.92 0.03 -15.89
C GLY A 334 -5.66 -0.52 -16.58
N PRO A 335 -5.34 -1.82 -16.39
CA PRO A 335 -4.07 -2.42 -16.78
C PRO A 335 -3.79 -2.41 -18.28
N GLY A 336 -4.81 -2.22 -19.12
CA GLY A 336 -4.65 -2.10 -20.57
C GLY A 336 -3.73 -0.94 -20.99
N VAL A 337 -3.60 0.11 -20.17
CA VAL A 337 -2.63 1.20 -20.41
C VAL A 337 -1.19 0.67 -20.39
N ILE A 338 -0.86 -0.22 -19.45
CA ILE A 338 0.47 -0.84 -19.36
C ILE A 338 0.69 -1.77 -20.54
N THR A 339 -0.30 -2.61 -20.88
CA THR A 339 -0.22 -3.49 -22.05
C THR A 339 0.05 -2.70 -23.34
N GLY A 340 -0.61 -1.54 -23.50
CA GLY A 340 -0.41 -0.67 -24.65
C GLY A 340 0.97 -0.02 -24.70
N LEU A 341 1.51 0.42 -23.56
CA LEU A 341 2.87 0.96 -23.49
C LEU A 341 3.93 -0.13 -23.75
N LYS A 342 3.74 -1.32 -23.16
CA LYS A 342 4.64 -2.46 -23.33
C LYS A 342 4.71 -2.96 -24.78
N SER A 343 3.66 -2.79 -25.58
CA SER A 343 3.64 -3.31 -26.96
C SER A 343 4.62 -2.62 -27.91
N VAL A 344 5.10 -1.42 -27.55
CA VAL A 344 6.09 -0.65 -28.33
C VAL A 344 7.38 -0.37 -27.53
N ALA A 345 7.43 -0.82 -26.27
CA ALA A 345 8.56 -0.63 -25.36
C ALA A 345 9.83 -1.32 -25.89
N LYS A 346 10.99 -0.73 -25.59
CA LYS A 346 12.32 -1.31 -25.81
C LYS A 346 12.88 -1.88 -24.50
N ASP A 347 14.02 -2.55 -24.58
CA ASP A 347 14.63 -3.27 -23.44
C ASP A 347 14.88 -2.41 -22.18
N PHE A 348 15.06 -1.09 -22.34
CA PHE A 348 15.26 -0.13 -21.24
C PHE A 348 14.07 0.83 -21.05
N SER A 349 12.98 0.61 -21.77
CA SER A 349 11.77 1.40 -21.59
C SER A 349 11.07 0.98 -20.30
N SER A 350 10.67 1.96 -19.49
CA SER A 350 10.01 1.73 -18.21
C SER A 350 8.94 2.77 -17.93
N ALA A 351 8.03 2.43 -17.01
CA ALA A 351 6.95 3.33 -16.61
C ALA A 351 6.88 3.55 -15.09
N LEU A 352 6.36 4.72 -14.72
CA LEU A 352 5.88 5.05 -13.40
C LEU A 352 4.36 5.22 -13.44
N ILE A 353 3.64 4.65 -12.48
CA ILE A 353 2.19 4.89 -12.37
C ILE A 353 1.94 6.07 -11.43
N VAL A 354 1.16 7.04 -11.88
CA VAL A 354 0.70 8.16 -11.07
C VAL A 354 -0.44 7.70 -10.17
N ALA A 355 -0.09 7.30 -8.94
CA ALA A 355 -1.01 6.78 -7.93
C ALA A 355 -1.59 7.88 -7.03
N GLN A 356 -0.84 8.96 -6.81
CA GLN A 356 -1.34 10.17 -6.14
C GLN A 356 -0.74 11.42 -6.79
N MET A 357 -1.46 12.53 -6.67
CA MET A 357 -1.01 13.84 -7.14
C MET A 357 -0.76 14.78 -5.96
N SER A 358 0.13 15.75 -6.17
CA SER A 358 0.48 16.78 -5.19
C SER A 358 -0.43 18.03 -5.26
N SER A 359 -1.32 18.07 -6.25
CA SER A 359 -2.30 19.14 -6.44
C SER A 359 -3.43 19.05 -5.41
N ASP A 360 -3.91 20.22 -4.98
CA ASP A 360 -5.07 20.32 -4.11
C ASP A 360 -6.35 19.83 -4.80
N GLY A 361 -7.22 19.16 -4.05
CA GLY A 361 -8.49 18.63 -4.57
C GLY A 361 -8.37 17.46 -5.56
N ASN A 362 -7.21 16.82 -5.70
CA ASN A 362 -7.05 15.67 -6.58
C ASN A 362 -7.99 14.51 -6.19
N LEU A 363 -8.44 13.74 -7.19
CA LEU A 363 -9.41 12.66 -7.03
C LEU A 363 -8.76 11.29 -6.78
N ALA A 364 -7.44 11.23 -6.59
CA ALA A 364 -6.74 9.99 -6.35
C ALA A 364 -6.98 9.53 -4.89
N SER A 365 -8.05 8.76 -4.68
CA SER A 365 -8.39 8.18 -3.38
C SER A 365 -7.33 7.18 -2.92
N LEU A 366 -7.37 6.81 -1.64
CA LEU A 366 -6.50 5.75 -1.12
C LEU A 366 -6.74 4.41 -1.82
N ASP A 367 -8.00 4.08 -2.11
CA ASP A 367 -8.36 2.87 -2.85
C ASP A 367 -7.81 2.89 -4.28
N TYR A 368 -7.93 4.03 -4.98
CA TYR A 368 -7.31 4.22 -6.30
C TYR A 368 -5.79 4.02 -6.24
N ALA A 369 -5.13 4.60 -5.25
CA ALA A 369 -3.68 4.46 -5.08
C ALA A 369 -3.28 3.00 -4.81
N GLN A 370 -4.04 2.28 -3.99
CA GLN A 370 -3.83 0.85 -3.70
C GLN A 370 -4.01 -0.01 -4.96
N GLN A 371 -5.03 0.27 -5.78
CA GLN A 371 -5.21 -0.41 -7.07
C GLN A 371 -4.05 -0.13 -8.02
N CYS A 372 -3.53 1.11 -8.07
CA CYS A 372 -2.33 1.45 -8.84
C CYS A 372 -1.09 0.68 -8.35
N ALA A 373 -0.94 0.51 -7.04
CA ALA A 373 0.15 -0.27 -6.46
C ALA A 373 0.07 -1.75 -6.84
N GLN A 374 -1.11 -2.37 -6.75
CA GLN A 374 -1.32 -3.75 -7.20
C GLN A 374 -1.01 -3.92 -8.70
N MET A 375 -1.43 -2.95 -9.52
CA MET A 375 -1.15 -2.95 -10.94
C MET A 375 0.36 -2.84 -11.22
N ALA A 376 1.11 -2.05 -10.43
CA ALA A 376 2.57 -1.97 -10.52
C ALA A 376 3.23 -3.31 -10.13
N GLU A 377 2.81 -3.91 -9.02
CA GLU A 377 3.37 -5.17 -8.50
C GLU A 377 3.16 -6.36 -9.45
N GLN A 378 2.12 -6.31 -10.28
CA GLN A 378 1.86 -7.32 -11.32
C GLN A 378 2.68 -7.10 -12.60
N ASN A 379 3.38 -5.97 -12.74
CA ASN A 379 4.09 -5.56 -13.96
C ASN A 379 5.53 -5.09 -13.67
N LEU A 380 6.22 -5.70 -12.72
CA LEU A 380 7.57 -5.30 -12.26
C LEU A 380 8.65 -5.34 -13.34
N ASP A 381 8.41 -6.05 -14.45
CA ASP A 381 9.31 -6.09 -15.60
C ASP A 381 9.31 -4.77 -16.39
N PHE A 382 8.26 -3.95 -16.28
CA PHE A 382 8.12 -2.67 -17.00
C PHE A 382 7.83 -1.47 -16.08
N VAL A 383 7.07 -1.67 -15.01
CA VAL A 383 6.74 -0.63 -14.03
C VAL A 383 7.76 -0.65 -12.91
N ILE A 384 8.52 0.44 -12.78
CA ILE A 384 9.63 0.54 -11.83
C ILE A 384 9.25 1.24 -10.52
N GLY A 385 8.07 1.84 -10.47
CA GLY A 385 7.65 2.62 -9.31
C GLY A 385 6.33 3.35 -9.44
N LEU A 386 6.03 4.11 -8.39
CA LEU A 386 4.81 4.92 -8.26
C LEU A 386 5.18 6.39 -8.06
N VAL A 387 4.45 7.28 -8.72
CA VAL A 387 4.42 8.70 -8.37
C VAL A 387 3.32 8.90 -7.34
N ALA A 388 3.68 9.29 -6.12
CA ALA A 388 2.74 9.58 -5.03
C ALA A 388 3.33 10.49 -3.93
N GLN A 389 2.46 11.01 -3.06
CA GLN A 389 2.83 11.90 -1.96
C GLN A 389 3.32 11.16 -0.70
N SER A 390 3.00 9.88 -0.59
CA SER A 390 3.52 8.96 0.41
C SER A 390 3.63 7.57 -0.18
N ARG A 391 4.44 6.72 0.44
CA ARG A 391 4.57 5.32 0.07
C ARG A 391 3.22 4.60 0.11
N ILE A 392 2.93 3.88 -0.97
CA ILE A 392 1.68 3.11 -1.12
C ILE A 392 1.94 1.59 -1.05
N SER A 393 2.94 1.10 -1.79
CA SER A 393 3.27 -0.33 -1.87
C SER A 393 4.31 -0.73 -0.81
N GLN A 394 4.15 -1.92 -0.20
CA GLN A 394 5.16 -2.52 0.67
C GLN A 394 6.20 -3.36 -0.10
N ASN A 395 6.04 -3.51 -1.42
CA ASN A 395 6.97 -4.26 -2.24
C ASN A 395 8.31 -3.53 -2.36
N ALA A 396 9.38 -4.11 -1.81
CA ALA A 396 10.72 -3.54 -1.79
C ALA A 396 11.27 -3.21 -3.20
N GLY A 397 10.84 -3.98 -4.21
CA GLY A 397 11.25 -3.87 -5.61
C GLY A 397 10.57 -2.76 -6.39
N LEU A 398 9.66 -2.00 -5.78
CA LEU A 398 9.09 -0.77 -6.36
C LEU A 398 9.71 0.48 -5.74
N SER A 399 10.07 1.43 -6.60
CA SER A 399 10.51 2.76 -6.19
C SER A 399 9.34 3.71 -5.92
N GLN A 400 9.50 4.62 -4.95
CA GLN A 400 8.55 5.68 -4.63
C GLN A 400 9.08 7.04 -5.09
N TRP A 401 8.35 7.72 -5.97
CA TRP A 401 8.73 9.02 -6.53
C TRP A 401 7.78 10.09 -6.00
N THR A 402 8.31 11.12 -5.35
CA THR A 402 7.51 12.15 -4.69
C THR A 402 7.76 13.52 -5.32
N PRO A 403 6.78 14.06 -6.07
CA PRO A 403 6.81 15.43 -6.56
C PRO A 403 6.30 16.41 -5.51
N GLY A 404 6.38 17.70 -5.83
CA GLY A 404 5.99 18.74 -4.88
C GLY A 404 6.96 18.82 -3.71
N VAL A 405 8.27 18.75 -3.98
CA VAL A 405 9.31 18.89 -2.96
C VAL A 405 9.94 20.29 -3.04
N ASN A 406 9.99 21.00 -1.92
CA ASN A 406 10.62 22.32 -1.81
C ASN A 406 11.16 22.56 -0.39
N ILE A 407 12.34 23.17 -0.26
CA ILE A 407 12.98 23.46 1.04
C ILE A 407 12.34 24.67 1.73
N SER A 408 11.93 25.69 0.97
CA SER A 408 11.54 27.00 1.50
C SER A 408 10.04 27.31 1.33
N ALA A 409 9.43 26.85 0.24
CA ALA A 409 8.03 27.14 -0.08
C ALA A 409 7.09 26.04 0.40
N LYS A 410 5.90 26.42 0.90
CA LYS A 410 4.83 25.48 1.29
C LYS A 410 3.71 25.34 0.24
N THR A 411 3.50 26.37 -0.59
CA THR A 411 2.54 26.38 -1.71
C THR A 411 3.08 27.24 -2.85
N ASP A 412 2.54 27.12 -4.06
CA ASP A 412 2.85 27.99 -5.19
C ASP A 412 1.73 28.99 -5.58
N GLY A 413 0.62 29.01 -4.84
CA GLY A 413 -0.56 29.81 -5.18
C GLY A 413 -1.47 29.27 -6.30
N LEU A 414 -1.08 28.18 -6.97
CA LEU A 414 -1.84 27.48 -8.03
C LEU A 414 -2.12 26.02 -7.64
N ALA A 415 -2.55 25.82 -6.40
CA ALA A 415 -2.92 24.52 -5.81
C ALA A 415 -1.78 23.48 -5.68
N GLN A 416 -0.51 23.82 -5.93
CA GLN A 416 0.62 22.94 -5.59
C GLN A 416 0.88 23.00 -4.07
N LYS A 417 0.95 21.83 -3.43
CA LYS A 417 1.43 21.69 -2.05
C LYS A 417 2.86 21.18 -2.06
N TYR A 418 3.68 21.72 -1.15
CA TYR A 418 5.08 21.35 -1.01
C TYR A 418 5.36 20.63 0.30
N VAL A 419 6.26 19.65 0.23
CA VAL A 419 6.86 18.97 1.39
C VAL A 419 8.38 19.20 1.36
N SER A 420 9.01 19.19 2.54
CA SER A 420 10.47 19.22 2.61
C SER A 420 11.08 17.91 2.09
N PRO A 421 12.33 17.91 1.56
CA PRO A 421 13.03 16.67 1.22
C PRO A 421 13.10 15.68 2.39
N GLU A 422 13.28 16.18 3.61
CA GLU A 422 13.34 15.39 4.84
C GLU A 422 12.02 14.65 5.10
N ASP A 423 10.89 15.37 5.10
CA ASP A 423 9.54 14.80 5.24
C ASP A 423 9.23 13.80 4.12
N ALA A 424 9.62 14.13 2.88
CA ALA A 424 9.43 13.24 1.73
C ALA A 424 10.13 11.88 1.93
N ILE A 425 11.35 11.87 2.46
CA ILE A 425 12.16 10.65 2.54
C ILE A 425 11.95 9.89 3.86
N LEU A 426 11.92 10.57 5.01
CA LEU A 426 11.81 9.93 6.33
C LEU A 426 10.38 9.52 6.66
N GLU A 427 9.44 10.45 6.57
CA GLU A 427 8.05 10.24 7.00
C GLU A 427 7.24 9.57 5.89
N ARG A 428 7.41 10.06 4.66
CA ARG A 428 6.63 9.62 3.49
C ARG A 428 7.29 8.49 2.69
N LYS A 429 8.51 8.10 3.08
CA LYS A 429 9.30 6.98 2.53
C LYS A 429 9.52 7.07 1.00
N ALA A 430 9.77 8.28 0.49
CA ALA A 430 10.18 8.50 -0.89
C ALA A 430 11.57 7.90 -1.17
N ASP A 431 11.73 7.30 -2.33
CA ASP A 431 13.02 6.86 -2.84
C ASP A 431 13.65 7.92 -3.73
N VAL A 432 12.84 8.67 -4.47
CA VAL A 432 13.25 9.74 -5.36
C VAL A 432 12.41 10.99 -5.08
N ILE A 433 13.07 12.12 -4.86
CA ILE A 433 12.42 13.42 -4.79
C ILE A 433 12.40 14.07 -6.17
N ILE A 434 11.23 14.57 -6.61
CA ILE A 434 11.09 15.30 -7.88
C ILE A 434 10.96 16.80 -7.55
N VAL A 435 11.95 17.58 -7.97
CA VAL A 435 12.09 19.01 -7.64
C VAL A 435 12.07 19.84 -8.92
N GLY A 436 11.12 20.77 -9.03
CA GLY A 436 11.03 21.73 -10.14
C GLY A 436 11.53 23.12 -9.73
N ARG A 437 10.59 24.04 -9.51
CA ARG A 437 10.83 25.46 -9.15
C ARG A 437 11.82 25.70 -8.00
N GLY A 438 12.02 24.75 -7.09
CA GLY A 438 13.06 24.86 -6.07
C GLY A 438 14.48 24.94 -6.65
N ILE A 439 14.69 24.42 -7.86
CA ILE A 439 15.95 24.48 -8.61
C ILE A 439 15.82 25.39 -9.82
N THR A 440 14.78 25.21 -10.65
CA THR A 440 14.61 26.00 -11.88
C THR A 440 14.31 27.48 -11.62
N GLY A 441 13.79 27.82 -10.44
CA GLY A 441 13.62 29.21 -10.01
C GLY A 441 14.84 29.81 -9.28
N SER A 442 15.94 29.07 -9.16
CA SER A 442 17.16 29.52 -8.48
C SER A 442 18.04 30.36 -9.41
N ASN A 443 18.72 31.37 -8.85
CA ASN A 443 19.77 32.11 -9.56
C ASN A 443 21.01 31.26 -9.87
N ASN A 444 21.18 30.13 -9.16
CA ASN A 444 22.28 29.19 -9.34
C ASN A 444 21.75 27.75 -9.32
N TYR A 445 21.62 27.16 -10.51
CA TYR A 445 21.09 25.81 -10.69
C TYR A 445 21.97 24.73 -10.04
N ALA A 446 23.30 24.85 -10.16
CA ALA A 446 24.23 23.87 -9.63
C ALA A 446 24.18 23.83 -8.09
N GLU A 447 24.24 24.99 -7.44
CA GLU A 447 24.19 25.09 -5.98
C GLU A 447 22.86 24.61 -5.41
N ALA A 448 21.74 24.95 -6.05
CA ALA A 448 20.44 24.44 -5.65
C ALA A 448 20.36 22.91 -5.80
N ALA A 449 20.80 22.36 -6.94
CA ALA A 449 20.79 20.91 -7.16
C ALA A 449 21.68 20.16 -6.15
N ILE A 450 22.87 20.68 -5.84
CA ILE A 450 23.76 20.13 -4.81
C ILE A 450 23.06 20.12 -3.44
N THR A 451 22.40 21.22 -3.08
CA THR A 451 21.67 21.33 -1.81
C THR A 451 20.59 20.26 -1.69
N TYR A 452 19.73 20.10 -2.71
CA TYR A 452 18.68 19.07 -2.69
C TYR A 452 19.25 17.65 -2.70
N LYS A 453 20.32 17.41 -3.47
CA LYS A 453 21.03 16.13 -3.50
C LYS A 453 21.56 15.77 -2.12
N ASP A 454 22.27 16.68 -1.47
CA ASP A 454 22.96 16.41 -0.20
C ASP A 454 21.95 16.18 0.92
N ILE A 455 20.88 17.00 0.99
CA ILE A 455 19.78 16.76 1.93
C ILE A 455 19.12 15.42 1.64
N GLY A 456 18.77 15.16 0.39
CA GLY A 456 18.08 13.93 -0.01
C GLY A 456 18.87 12.68 0.33
N TRP A 457 20.17 12.66 0.00
CA TRP A 457 21.03 11.51 0.25
C TRP A 457 21.31 11.31 1.74
N LYS A 458 21.66 12.38 2.48
CA LYS A 458 21.89 12.31 3.92
C LYS A 458 20.65 11.81 4.67
N THR A 459 19.47 12.25 4.24
CA THR A 459 18.19 11.81 4.81
C THR A 459 17.91 10.33 4.52
N TYR A 460 18.26 9.85 3.32
CA TYR A 460 18.21 8.42 3.00
C TYR A 460 19.16 7.61 3.90
N GLU A 461 20.41 8.05 4.07
CA GLU A 461 21.38 7.41 4.97
C GLU A 461 20.85 7.37 6.41
N GLN A 462 20.24 8.46 6.88
CA GLN A 462 19.56 8.49 8.17
C GLN A 462 18.45 7.43 8.25
N ARG A 463 17.58 7.36 7.23
CA ARG A 463 16.45 6.42 7.20
C ARG A 463 16.91 4.96 7.36
N ILE A 464 17.97 4.57 6.66
CA ILE A 464 18.49 3.20 6.74
C ILE A 464 19.31 2.93 8.01
N SER A 465 19.74 3.99 8.72
CA SER A 465 20.53 3.88 9.96
C SER A 465 19.71 3.87 11.26
N GLN A 466 18.41 4.21 11.22
CA GLN A 466 17.55 4.24 12.41
C GLN A 466 17.21 2.81 12.90
N GLU A 467 18.11 2.31 13.77
CA GLU A 467 18.11 1.14 14.67
C GLU A 467 17.77 -0.25 14.11
N LYS A 468 18.82 -1.09 14.13
CA LYS A 468 18.84 -2.53 14.42
C LYS A 468 18.36 -2.80 15.84
#